data_AF-A0A2X1PL35-F1
#
_entry.id   AF-A0A2X1PL35-F1
#
_cell.length_a   1.000
_cell.length_b   1.000
_cell.length_c   1.000
_cell.angle_alpha   90.00
_cell.angle_beta   90.00
_cell.angle_gamma   90.00
#
_symmetry.space_group_name_H-M   'P 1'
#
loop_
_entity.id
_entity.type
_entity.pdbx_description
1 polymer ?
#
loop_
_entity_poly.entity_id
_entity_poly.type
_entity_poly.pdbx_seq_one_letter_code
_entity_poly.pdbx_strand_id
1 'polypeptide(L)'
;MALDWLKSESAVENQEILTALAMNLGRPLLALETLQEGFIEQRKNFLRQFWVFYRRRSPLELLPLFDKERYVQQVDWILAFLSDCLKHKLEIDSHRQVADLGRGIEQFSDEQTALGLLQAIKIMQKVRSDLLTINGVNVELMLLDGLTRLVTEVFETQ
;
A
#
# COMPACT_ATOMS: atom_id res chain seq x y z
N MET A 1 22.15 3.74 13.72
CA MET A 1 22.88 3.92 12.43
C MET A 1 21.99 4.55 11.36
N ALA A 2 20.98 3.86 10.79
CA ALA A 2 20.12 4.45 9.74
C ALA A 2 19.25 5.62 10.25
N LEU A 3 18.62 5.46 11.43
CA LEU A 3 17.84 6.52 12.08
C LEU A 3 18.69 7.75 12.41
N ASP A 4 19.87 7.54 12.98
CA ASP A 4 20.77 8.64 13.38
C ASP A 4 21.30 9.42 12.18
N TRP A 5 21.58 8.72 11.08
CA TRP A 5 21.94 9.35 9.81
C TRP A 5 20.78 10.17 9.22
N LEU A 6 19.55 9.63 9.19
CA LEU A 6 18.39 10.40 8.69
C LEU A 6 18.06 11.64 9.53
N LYS A 7 18.33 11.59 10.85
CA LYS A 7 18.21 12.77 11.73
C LYS A 7 19.23 13.86 11.41
N SER A 8 20.43 13.52 10.91
CA SER A 8 21.39 14.52 10.48
C SER A 8 21.06 15.11 9.11
N GLU A 9 20.41 14.33 8.24
CA GLU A 9 20.04 14.75 6.88
C GLU A 9 18.69 15.48 6.79
N SER A 10 17.85 15.39 7.82
CA SER A 10 16.49 15.96 7.80
C SER A 10 16.09 16.55 9.15
N ALA A 11 15.42 17.70 9.15
CA ALA A 11 14.89 18.35 10.35
C ALA A 11 13.49 17.81 10.75
N VAL A 12 13.16 16.60 10.31
CA VAL A 12 11.81 16.02 10.42
C VAL A 12 11.69 15.24 11.75
N GLU A 13 10.47 15.15 12.27
CA GLU A 13 10.19 14.41 13.49
C GLU A 13 10.59 12.93 13.41
N ASN A 14 11.07 12.38 14.53
CA ASN A 14 11.51 10.98 14.62
C ASN A 14 10.45 9.98 14.13
N GLN A 15 9.17 10.27 14.36
CA GLN A 15 8.08 9.39 13.96
C GLN A 15 7.94 9.28 12.43
N GLU A 16 8.13 10.38 11.70
CA GLU A 16 8.11 10.35 10.24
C GLU A 16 9.35 9.63 9.70
N ILE A 17 10.53 9.84 10.30
CA ILE A 17 11.75 9.12 9.90
C ILE A 17 11.55 7.61 10.07
N LEU A 18 10.99 7.18 11.20
CA LEU A 18 10.68 5.76 11.44
C LEU A 18 9.63 5.24 10.44
N THR A 19 8.64 6.05 10.08
CA THR A 19 7.64 5.69 9.06
C THR A 19 8.28 5.54 7.69
N ALA A 20 9.14 6.47 7.28
CA ALA A 20 9.88 6.40 6.02
C ALA A 20 10.83 5.18 5.97
N LEU A 21 11.49 4.87 7.07
CA LEU A 21 12.30 3.66 7.17
C LEU A 21 11.45 2.40 7.06
N ALA A 22 10.30 2.33 7.73
CA ALA A 22 9.38 1.21 7.64
C ALA A 22 8.86 1.01 6.21
N MET A 23 8.44 2.09 5.55
CA MET A 23 8.02 2.11 4.14
C MET A 23 9.07 1.50 3.19
N ASN A 24 10.35 1.71 3.50
CA ASN A 24 11.47 1.35 2.63
C ASN A 24 12.28 0.16 3.16
N LEU A 25 11.70 -0.67 4.05
CA LEU A 25 12.34 -1.85 4.62
C LEU A 25 13.72 -1.56 5.23
N GLY A 26 13.84 -0.41 5.90
CA GLY A 26 15.07 0.05 6.56
C GLY A 26 16.13 0.63 5.63
N ARG A 27 15.87 0.82 4.33
CA ARG A 27 16.82 1.40 3.37
C ARG A 27 16.89 2.92 3.54
N PRO A 28 18.00 3.48 4.06
CA PRO A 28 18.06 4.88 4.46
C PRO A 28 17.96 5.88 3.30
N LEU A 29 18.55 5.57 2.13
CA LEU A 29 18.50 6.48 0.98
C LEU A 29 17.08 6.65 0.43
N LEU A 30 16.33 5.55 0.29
CA LEU A 30 14.93 5.60 -0.16
C LEU A 30 14.01 6.23 0.90
N ALA A 31 14.34 6.04 2.19
CA ALA A 31 13.63 6.72 3.27
C ALA A 31 13.84 8.24 3.21
N LEU A 32 15.05 8.72 2.89
CA LEU A 32 15.30 10.14 2.68
C LEU A 32 14.48 10.71 1.52
N GLU A 33 14.46 10.01 0.37
CA GLU A 33 13.64 10.37 -0.79
C GLU A 33 12.14 10.42 -0.42
N THR A 34 11.67 9.44 0.35
CA THR A 34 10.28 9.39 0.86
C THR A 34 9.92 10.61 1.71
N LEU A 35 10.85 11.08 2.54
CA LEU A 35 10.67 12.28 3.36
C LEU A 35 10.66 13.56 2.49
N GLN A 36 11.61 13.67 1.55
CA GLN A 36 11.76 14.84 0.69
C GLN A 36 10.59 15.04 -0.27
N GLU A 37 10.06 13.95 -0.82
CA GLU A 37 8.96 13.97 -1.78
C GLU A 37 7.56 13.99 -1.12
N GLY A 38 7.49 13.93 0.21
CA GLY A 38 6.24 13.92 0.96
C GLY A 38 5.37 12.67 0.73
N PHE A 39 5.98 11.52 0.38
CA PHE A 39 5.25 10.29 0.07
C PHE A 39 4.47 9.73 1.25
N ILE A 40 4.84 10.05 2.50
CA ILE A 40 4.10 9.61 3.68
C ILE A 40 2.66 10.12 3.61
N GLU A 41 2.45 11.42 3.42
CA GLU A 41 1.12 12.01 3.35
C GLU A 41 0.37 11.62 2.07
N GLN A 42 1.07 11.54 0.93
CA GLN A 42 0.47 11.05 -0.32
C GLN A 42 -0.07 9.63 -0.16
N ARG A 43 0.72 8.72 0.42
CA ARG A 43 0.32 7.34 0.70
C ARG A 43 -0.86 7.29 1.66
N LYS A 44 -0.84 8.07 2.75
CA LYS A 44 -1.96 8.10 3.69
C LYS A 44 -3.26 8.52 3.00
N ASN A 45 -3.22 9.58 2.19
CA ASN A 45 -4.39 10.03 1.43
C ASN A 45 -4.87 8.98 0.44
N PHE A 46 -3.95 8.33 -0.27
CA PHE A 46 -4.27 7.26 -1.20
C PHE A 46 -4.91 6.05 -0.49
N LEU A 47 -4.35 5.60 0.64
CA LEU A 47 -4.90 4.48 1.42
C LEU A 47 -6.24 4.82 2.11
N ARG A 48 -6.50 6.09 2.45
CA ARG A 48 -7.84 6.53 2.86
C ARG A 48 -8.86 6.36 1.74
N GLN A 49 -8.47 6.63 0.49
CA GLN A 49 -9.36 6.44 -0.66
C GLN A 49 -9.50 4.96 -1.02
N PHE A 50 -8.46 4.16 -0.82
CA PHE A 50 -8.56 2.70 -0.88
C PHE A 50 -9.62 2.17 0.08
N TRP A 51 -9.72 2.74 1.29
CA TRP A 51 -10.80 2.40 2.24
C TRP A 51 -12.19 2.75 1.70
N VAL A 52 -12.35 3.91 1.05
CA VAL A 52 -13.63 4.29 0.41
C VAL A 52 -13.99 3.30 -0.72
N PHE A 53 -13.02 2.96 -1.58
CA PHE A 53 -13.17 1.93 -2.60
C PHE A 53 -13.62 0.60 -2.00
N TYR A 54 -12.98 0.14 -0.93
CA TYR A 54 -13.34 -1.09 -0.24
C TYR A 54 -14.79 -1.06 0.28
N ARG A 55 -15.19 0.02 0.98
CA ARG A 55 -16.54 0.14 1.55
C ARG A 55 -17.64 0.29 0.50
N ARG A 56 -17.36 0.99 -0.60
CA ARG A 56 -18.32 1.23 -1.68
C ARG A 56 -18.29 0.15 -2.77
N ARG A 57 -17.28 -0.72 -2.76
CA ARG A 57 -17.07 -1.77 -3.77
C ARG A 57 -17.06 -1.24 -5.21
N SER A 58 -16.54 -0.02 -5.39
CA SER A 58 -16.57 0.68 -6.68
C SER A 58 -15.14 1.04 -7.11
N PRO A 59 -14.56 0.33 -8.10
CA PRO A 59 -13.21 0.63 -8.62
C PRO A 59 -13.01 2.10 -9.00
N LEU A 60 -14.09 2.79 -9.41
CA LEU A 60 -14.08 4.20 -9.80
C LEU A 60 -13.79 5.17 -8.64
N GLU A 61 -13.89 4.72 -7.39
CA GLU A 61 -13.50 5.53 -6.22
C GLU A 61 -11.98 5.67 -6.08
N LEU A 62 -11.21 4.70 -6.61
CA LEU A 62 -9.75 4.69 -6.50
C LEU A 62 -9.04 4.87 -7.83
N LEU A 63 -9.60 4.33 -8.93
CA LEU A 63 -8.97 4.35 -10.25
C LEU A 63 -8.52 5.75 -10.71
N PRO A 64 -9.33 6.83 -10.57
CA PRO A 64 -8.92 8.16 -11.01
C PRO A 64 -7.79 8.78 -10.19
N LEU A 65 -7.46 8.20 -9.03
CA LEU A 65 -6.43 8.71 -8.12
C LEU A 65 -5.05 8.11 -8.41
N PHE A 66 -4.96 7.14 -9.33
CA PHE A 66 -3.67 6.63 -9.77
C PHE A 66 -2.94 7.69 -10.60
N ASP A 67 -1.72 8.01 -10.19
CA ASP A 67 -0.82 8.88 -10.92
C ASP A 67 -0.16 8.09 -12.05
N LYS A 68 -0.22 8.64 -13.26
CA LYS A 68 0.35 8.05 -14.48
C LYS A 68 1.86 7.84 -14.40
N GLU A 69 2.56 8.59 -13.55
CA GLU A 69 4.00 8.43 -13.38
C GLU A 69 4.35 7.51 -12.20
N ARG A 70 3.40 7.22 -11.31
CA ARG A 70 3.64 6.54 -10.02
C ARG A 70 2.71 5.37 -9.74
N TYR A 71 1.97 4.88 -10.73
CA TYR A 71 1.00 3.79 -10.54
C TYR A 71 1.61 2.55 -9.91
N VAL A 72 2.85 2.17 -10.25
CA VAL A 72 3.54 1.03 -9.63
C VAL A 72 3.76 1.27 -8.14
N GLN A 73 4.21 2.47 -7.76
CA GLN A 73 4.44 2.85 -6.37
C GLN A 73 3.13 2.84 -5.57
N GLN A 74 2.03 3.31 -6.16
CA GLN A 74 0.72 3.29 -5.52
C GLN A 74 0.16 1.86 -5.36
N VAL A 75 0.40 0.97 -6.33
CA VAL A 75 0.13 -0.47 -6.16
C VAL A 75 0.99 -1.07 -5.04
N ASP A 76 2.27 -0.66 -4.93
CA ASP A 76 3.15 -1.09 -3.85
C ASP A 76 2.64 -0.63 -2.47
N TRP A 77 1.99 0.54 -2.38
CA TRP A 77 1.33 0.96 -1.15
C TRP A 77 0.16 0.05 -0.75
N ILE A 78 -0.67 -0.35 -1.71
CA ILE A 78 -1.76 -1.31 -1.47
C ILE A 78 -1.18 -2.66 -1.01
N LEU A 79 -0.13 -3.15 -1.67
CA LEU A 79 0.53 -4.40 -1.30
C LEU A 79 1.12 -4.35 0.10
N ALA A 80 1.78 -3.24 0.48
CA ALA A 80 2.30 -3.05 1.83
C ALA A 80 1.18 -3.08 2.87
N PHE A 81 0.06 -2.41 2.60
CA PHE A 81 -1.11 -2.40 3.48
C PHE A 81 -1.73 -3.79 3.64
N LEU A 82 -2.01 -4.49 2.53
CA LEU A 82 -2.57 -5.85 2.55
C LEU A 82 -1.63 -6.85 3.24
N SER A 83 -0.31 -6.72 3.02
CA SER A 83 0.69 -7.55 3.69
C SER A 83 0.67 -7.35 5.20
N ASP A 84 0.60 -6.11 5.68
CA ASP A 84 0.54 -5.84 7.12
C ASP A 84 -0.80 -6.26 7.73
N CYS A 85 -1.91 -6.19 6.99
CA CYS A 85 -3.19 -6.77 7.40
C CYS A 85 -3.09 -8.28 7.56
N LEU A 86 -2.45 -8.98 6.62
CA LEU A 86 -2.25 -10.42 6.70
C LEU A 86 -1.34 -10.78 7.88
N LYS A 87 -0.23 -10.06 8.07
CA LYS A 87 0.65 -10.23 9.23
C LYS A 87 -0.12 -10.07 10.53
N HIS A 88 -0.96 -9.03 10.65
CA HIS A 88 -1.81 -8.85 11.82
C HIS A 88 -2.76 -10.04 12.04
N LYS A 89 -3.41 -10.52 10.98
CA LYS A 89 -4.31 -11.70 11.04
C LYS A 89 -3.61 -12.98 11.50
N LEU A 90 -2.30 -13.06 11.26
CA LEU A 90 -1.44 -14.18 11.63
C LEU A 90 -0.65 -13.92 12.92
N GLU A 91 -0.95 -12.85 13.66
CA GLU A 91 -0.26 -12.48 14.90
C GLU A 91 1.25 -12.23 14.72
N ILE A 92 1.64 -11.67 13.57
CA ILE A 92 3.02 -11.32 13.23
C ILE A 92 3.21 -9.80 13.37
N ASP A 93 3.98 -9.39 14.38
CA ASP A 93 4.22 -7.96 14.66
C ASP A 93 5.50 -7.40 14.05
N SER A 94 6.34 -8.26 13.48
CA SER A 94 7.62 -7.84 12.89
C SER A 94 7.46 -7.27 11.47
N HIS A 95 8.38 -6.37 11.09
CA HIS A 95 8.53 -5.87 9.71
C HIS A 95 7.27 -5.23 9.11
N ARG A 96 6.47 -4.51 9.91
CA ARG A 96 5.35 -3.70 9.40
C ARG A 96 5.87 -2.48 8.64
N GLN A 97 5.27 -2.20 7.48
CA GLN A 97 5.61 -1.10 6.57
C GLN A 97 4.62 0.07 6.66
N VAL A 98 3.42 -0.15 7.19
CA VAL A 98 2.34 0.83 7.31
C VAL A 98 2.00 1.09 8.79
N ALA A 99 3.05 1.29 9.60
CA ALA A 99 2.95 1.49 11.05
C ALA A 99 2.13 2.74 11.44
N ASP A 100 2.12 3.75 10.59
CA ASP A 100 1.36 5.00 10.71
C ASP A 100 -0.16 4.82 10.57
N LEU A 101 -0.64 3.67 10.06
CA LEU A 101 -2.06 3.35 9.91
C LEU A 101 -2.49 2.11 10.72
N GLY A 102 -1.87 1.89 11.89
CA GLY A 102 -2.12 0.71 12.74
C GLY A 102 -3.59 0.37 12.97
N ARG A 103 -4.42 1.36 13.37
CA ARG A 103 -5.88 1.15 13.54
C ARG A 103 -6.59 0.75 12.24
N GLY A 104 -6.17 1.29 11.11
CA GLY A 104 -6.74 0.94 9.80
C GLY A 104 -6.38 -0.48 9.38
N ILE A 105 -5.16 -0.93 9.70
CA ILE A 105 -4.74 -2.33 9.51
C ILE A 105 -5.60 -3.27 10.35
N GLU A 106 -5.76 -2.98 11.65
CA GLU A 106 -6.56 -3.79 12.57
C GLU A 106 -7.99 -3.93 12.06
N GLN A 107 -8.67 -2.80 11.79
CA GLN A 107 -10.05 -2.80 11.30
C GLN A 107 -10.21 -3.54 9.97
N PHE A 108 -9.32 -3.32 9.00
CA PHE A 108 -9.38 -4.03 7.72
C PHE A 108 -9.16 -5.53 7.92
N SER A 109 -8.13 -5.89 8.66
CA SER A 109 -7.75 -7.29 8.88
C SER A 109 -8.85 -8.07 9.61
N ASP A 110 -9.51 -7.46 10.58
CA ASP A 110 -10.61 -8.07 11.33
C ASP A 110 -11.81 -8.41 10.44
N GLU A 111 -12.15 -7.52 9.50
CA GLU A 111 -13.23 -7.73 8.54
C GLU A 111 -12.91 -8.79 7.46
N GLN A 112 -11.65 -9.21 7.33
CA GLN A 112 -11.19 -10.09 6.25
C GLN A 112 -10.77 -11.48 6.75
N THR A 113 -10.84 -12.50 5.90
CA THR A 113 -10.20 -13.81 6.20
C THR A 113 -8.72 -13.80 5.80
N ALA A 114 -7.90 -14.64 6.43
CA ALA A 114 -6.48 -14.77 6.06
C ALA A 114 -6.31 -15.22 4.58
N LEU A 115 -7.19 -16.13 4.10
CA LEU A 115 -7.19 -16.55 2.71
C LEU A 115 -7.63 -15.43 1.76
N GLY A 116 -8.63 -14.62 2.15
CA GLY A 116 -9.06 -13.44 1.39
C GLY A 116 -7.94 -12.41 1.25
N LEU A 117 -7.23 -12.11 2.34
CA LEU A 117 -6.06 -11.22 2.32
C LEU A 117 -4.95 -11.77 1.42
N LEU A 118 -4.67 -13.07 1.48
CA LEU A 118 -3.70 -13.71 0.60
C LEU A 118 -4.12 -13.63 -0.88
N GLN A 119 -5.41 -13.82 -1.18
CA GLN A 119 -5.93 -13.68 -2.53
C GLN A 119 -5.82 -12.23 -3.02
N ALA A 120 -6.16 -11.24 -2.19
CA ALA A 120 -5.99 -9.83 -2.53
C ALA A 120 -4.53 -9.48 -2.85
N ILE A 121 -3.59 -9.98 -2.05
CA ILE A 121 -2.15 -9.81 -2.31
C ILE A 121 -1.78 -10.41 -3.68
N LYS A 122 -2.23 -11.63 -3.99
CA LYS A 122 -1.94 -12.27 -5.29
C LYS A 122 -2.50 -11.47 -6.48
N ILE A 123 -3.73 -10.97 -6.37
CA ILE A 123 -4.35 -10.11 -7.40
C ILE A 123 -3.48 -8.87 -7.63
N MET A 124 -3.13 -8.15 -6.56
CA MET A 124 -2.35 -6.91 -6.69
C MET A 124 -0.90 -7.16 -7.12
N GLN A 125 -0.30 -8.30 -6.74
CA GLN A 125 1.01 -8.72 -7.26
C GLN A 125 0.98 -8.98 -8.75
N LYS A 126 -0.10 -9.58 -9.26
CA LYS A 126 -0.29 -9.81 -10.69
C LYS A 126 -0.43 -8.48 -11.44
N VAL A 127 -1.27 -7.57 -10.94
CA VAL A 127 -1.41 -6.20 -11.49
C VAL A 127 -0.05 -5.50 -11.54
N ARG A 128 0.71 -5.52 -10.44
CA ARG A 128 2.06 -4.95 -10.39
C ARG A 128 3.00 -5.55 -11.44
N SER A 129 2.99 -6.88 -11.58
CA SER A 129 3.81 -7.57 -12.58
C SER A 129 3.43 -7.18 -13.99
N ASP A 130 2.14 -7.05 -14.29
CA ASP A 130 1.63 -6.71 -15.61
C ASP A 130 2.01 -5.27 -15.98
N LEU A 131 1.88 -4.34 -15.05
CA LEU A 131 2.32 -2.95 -15.19
C LEU A 131 3.82 -2.80 -15.50
N LEU A 132 4.65 -3.73 -15.04
CA LEU A 132 6.11 -3.70 -15.28
C LEU A 132 6.55 -4.42 -16.55
N THR A 133 5.77 -5.40 -17.03
CA THR A 133 6.22 -6.32 -18.08
C THR A 133 5.45 -6.20 -19.39
N ILE A 134 4.20 -5.72 -19.36
CA ILE A 134 3.34 -5.64 -20.53
C ILE A 134 3.41 -4.23 -21.13
N ASN A 135 4.21 -4.11 -22.18
CA ASN A 135 4.27 -2.89 -22.98
C ASN A 135 3.07 -2.83 -23.94
N GLY A 136 2.39 -1.68 -24.03
CA GLY A 136 1.38 -1.40 -25.05
C GLY A 136 -0.08 -1.70 -24.69
N VAL A 137 -0.36 -2.17 -23.47
CA VAL A 137 -1.73 -2.25 -22.93
C VAL A 137 -2.01 -1.01 -22.07
N ASN A 138 -3.26 -0.53 -22.09
CA ASN A 138 -3.67 0.64 -21.31
C ASN A 138 -3.58 0.33 -19.80
N VAL A 139 -2.71 1.06 -19.09
CA VAL A 139 -2.50 0.98 -17.64
C VAL A 139 -3.82 1.08 -16.87
N GLU A 140 -4.71 1.97 -17.28
CA GLU A 140 -6.01 2.17 -16.64
C GLU A 140 -6.88 0.91 -16.73
N LEU A 141 -6.82 0.17 -17.84
CA LEU A 141 -7.54 -1.10 -17.99
C LEU A 141 -6.96 -2.19 -17.08
N MET A 142 -5.62 -2.26 -16.94
CA MET A 142 -5.00 -3.22 -16.02
C MET A 142 -5.38 -2.95 -14.56
N LEU A 143 -5.37 -1.67 -14.17
CA LEU A 143 -5.77 -1.25 -12.83
C LEU A 143 -7.26 -1.54 -12.60
N LEU A 144 -8.12 -1.20 -13.56
CA LEU A 144 -9.56 -1.46 -13.47
C LEU A 144 -9.86 -2.95 -13.33
N ASP A 145 -9.21 -3.81 -14.12
CA ASP A 145 -9.35 -5.27 -14.00
C ASP A 145 -8.96 -5.74 -12.59
N GLY A 146 -7.77 -5.34 -12.13
CA GLY A 146 -7.28 -5.69 -10.79
C GLY A 146 -8.21 -5.25 -9.64
N LEU A 147 -8.67 -4.00 -9.69
CA LEU A 147 -9.60 -3.46 -8.69
C LEU A 147 -10.96 -4.14 -8.74
N THR A 148 -11.45 -4.47 -9.93
CA THR A 148 -12.72 -5.22 -10.09
C THR A 148 -12.61 -6.62 -9.50
N ARG A 149 -11.49 -7.30 -9.75
CA ARG A 149 -11.22 -8.63 -9.17
C ARG A 149 -11.09 -8.61 -7.65
N LEU A 150 -10.50 -7.56 -7.06
CA LEU A 150 -10.52 -7.39 -5.60
C LEU A 150 -11.96 -7.36 -5.05
N VAL A 151 -12.86 -6.64 -5.73
CA VAL A 151 -14.26 -6.56 -5.32
C VAL A 151 -14.93 -7.93 -5.42
N THR A 152 -14.89 -8.56 -6.59
CA THR A 152 -15.68 -9.77 -6.87
C THR A 152 -15.10 -11.04 -6.25
N GLU A 153 -13.77 -11.15 -6.16
CA GLU A 153 -13.10 -12.37 -5.66
C GLU A 153 -12.74 -12.31 -4.17
N VAL A 154 -12.78 -11.12 -3.54
CA VAL A 154 -12.36 -10.96 -2.13
C VAL A 154 -13.40 -10.25 -1.28
N PHE A 155 -13.91 -9.10 -1.71
CA PHE A 155 -14.76 -8.23 -0.86
C PHE A 155 -16.25 -8.58 -0.90
N GLU A 156 -16.71 -9.32 -1.91
CA GLU A 156 -18.09 -9.82 -2.02
C GLU A 156 -18.27 -11.20 -1.39
N THR A 157 -17.19 -11.97 -1.23
CA THR A 157 -17.20 -13.38 -0.80
C THR A 157 -17.15 -13.56 0.73
N GLN A 158 -17.38 -12.48 1.49
CA GLN A 158 -17.29 -12.44 2.95
C GLN A 158 -18.64 -12.13 3.60
#